data_AF-A0A2V9ACG0-F1
#
_entry.id   AF-A0A2V9ACG0-F1
#
_cell.length_a   1.000
_cell.length_b   1.000
_cell.length_c   1.000
_cell.angle_alpha   90.00
_cell.angle_beta   90.00
_cell.angle_gamma   90.00
#
_symmetry.space_group_name_H-M   'P 1'
#
loop_
_entity.id
_entity.type
_entity.pdbx_description
1 polymer ?
#
loop_
_entity_poly.entity_id
_entity_poly.type
_entity_poly.pdbx_seq_one_letter_code
_entity_poly.pdbx_strand_id
1 'polypeptide(L)'
;MNPQKLASQVGRALQRLKAHKYFDYAVDPNGQLPWSRRTEVIRAEKIRDGLYLLGTNATPEQIPSTGVLSHYKNLLEVEDAFCHLKDYLRVRPVFHWRPDRVRNHVRIC
;
A
#
# COMPACT_ATOMS: atom_id res chain seq x y z
N MET A 1 -24.99 -13.12 -28.51
CA MET A 1 -24.15 -12.25 -27.64
C MET A 1 -22.77 -12.15 -28.26
N ASN A 2 -22.07 -11.01 -28.19
CA ASN A 2 -20.68 -10.91 -28.69
C ASN A 2 -19.71 -11.41 -27.59
N PRO A 3 -18.99 -12.54 -27.81
CA PRO A 3 -18.11 -13.15 -26.80
C PRO A 3 -16.99 -12.21 -26.33
N GLN A 4 -16.42 -11.42 -27.25
CA GLN A 4 -15.35 -10.48 -26.96
C GLN A 4 -15.83 -9.33 -26.05
N LYS A 5 -17.05 -8.86 -26.28
CA LYS A 5 -17.69 -7.85 -25.43
C LYS A 5 -17.95 -8.39 -24.02
N LEU A 6 -18.39 -9.64 -23.90
CA LEU A 6 -18.60 -10.30 -22.62
C LEU A 6 -17.29 -10.48 -21.84
N ALA A 7 -16.23 -10.97 -22.50
CA ALA A 7 -14.91 -11.10 -21.88
C ALA A 7 -14.37 -9.75 -21.35
N SER A 8 -14.51 -8.69 -22.14
CA SER A 8 -14.14 -7.32 -21.74
C SER A 8 -14.95 -6.81 -20.53
N GLN A 9 -16.25 -7.12 -20.46
CA GLN A 9 -17.09 -6.75 -19.32
C GLN A 9 -16.67 -7.49 -18.05
N VAL A 10 -16.41 -8.79 -18.12
CA VAL A 10 -15.94 -9.59 -16.99
C VAL A 10 -14.57 -9.10 -16.50
N GLY A 11 -13.63 -8.86 -17.42
CA GLY A 11 -12.31 -8.31 -17.08
C GLY A 11 -12.41 -6.97 -16.35
N ARG A 12 -13.22 -6.03 -16.85
CA ARG A 12 -13.45 -4.73 -16.18
C ARG A 12 -14.12 -4.87 -14.82
N ALA A 13 -15.08 -5.79 -14.67
CA ALA A 13 -15.72 -6.05 -13.39
C ALA A 13 -14.71 -6.57 -12.35
N LEU A 14 -13.87 -7.54 -12.73
CA LEU A 14 -12.82 -8.09 -11.86
C LEU A 14 -11.73 -7.06 -11.53
N GLN A 15 -11.38 -6.18 -12.46
CA GLN A 15 -10.45 -5.08 -12.22
C GLN A 15 -11.01 -4.07 -11.20
N ARG A 16 -12.26 -3.65 -11.37
CA ARG A 16 -12.93 -2.73 -10.44
C ARG A 16 -12.97 -3.30 -9.01
N LEU A 17 -13.23 -4.60 -8.89
CA LEU A 17 -13.25 -5.31 -7.61
C LEU A 17 -11.85 -5.69 -7.09
N LYS A 18 -10.79 -5.44 -7.87
CA LYS A 18 -9.41 -5.90 -7.59
C LYS A 18 -9.32 -7.41 -7.32
N ALA A 19 -10.19 -8.20 -7.96
CA ALA A 19 -10.42 -9.61 -7.65
C ALA A 19 -9.86 -10.60 -8.70
N HIS A 20 -9.16 -10.10 -9.73
CA HIS A 20 -8.64 -10.92 -10.84
C HIS A 20 -7.87 -12.16 -10.38
N LYS A 21 -7.06 -12.05 -9.31
CA LYS A 21 -6.24 -13.15 -8.81
C LYS A 21 -7.03 -14.33 -8.23
N TYR A 22 -8.32 -14.16 -7.95
CA TYR A 22 -9.15 -15.15 -7.27
C TYR A 22 -10.03 -15.98 -8.20
N PHE A 23 -10.12 -15.63 -9.49
CA PHE A 23 -11.05 -16.25 -10.43
C PHE A 23 -10.35 -16.66 -11.71
N ASP A 24 -10.62 -17.89 -12.14
CA ASP A 24 -10.39 -18.32 -13.52
C ASP A 24 -11.69 -18.17 -14.28
N TYR A 25 -11.62 -17.63 -15.50
CA TYR A 25 -12.79 -17.55 -16.37
C TYR A 25 -12.35 -17.64 -17.83
N ALA A 26 -13.22 -18.19 -18.65
CA ALA A 26 -13.11 -18.15 -20.10
C ALA A 26 -14.46 -17.76 -20.70
N VAL A 27 -14.46 -17.23 -21.91
CA VAL A 27 -15.70 -16.97 -22.65
C VAL A 27 -15.68 -17.82 -23.90
N ASP A 28 -16.63 -18.75 -23.98
CA ASP A 28 -16.75 -19.66 -25.10
C ASP A 28 -17.31 -18.95 -26.35
N PRO A 29 -17.07 -19.47 -27.56
CA PRO A 29 -17.65 -18.93 -28.79
C PRO A 29 -19.18 -18.84 -28.76
N ASN A 30 -19.83 -19.72 -27.98
CA ASN A 30 -21.27 -19.75 -27.76
C ASN A 30 -21.78 -18.67 -26.78
N GLY A 31 -20.89 -17.84 -26.24
CA GLY A 31 -21.23 -16.78 -25.27
C GLY A 31 -21.50 -17.30 -23.86
N GLN A 32 -21.02 -18.50 -23.53
CA GLN A 32 -21.03 -19.02 -22.17
C GLN A 32 -19.78 -18.54 -21.43
N LEU A 33 -19.92 -18.34 -20.12
CA LEU A 33 -18.86 -17.89 -19.22
C LEU A 33 -18.60 -18.99 -18.18
N PRO A 34 -17.85 -20.06 -18.51
CA PRO A 34 -17.33 -20.94 -17.49
C PRO A 34 -16.35 -20.16 -16.60
N TRP A 35 -16.52 -20.30 -15.29
CA TRP A 35 -15.65 -19.69 -14.30
C TRP A 35 -15.49 -20.58 -13.08
N SER A 36 -14.38 -20.41 -12.38
CA SER A 36 -14.11 -21.10 -11.12
C SER A 36 -13.34 -20.18 -10.17
N ARG A 37 -13.42 -20.49 -8.88
CA ARG A 37 -12.64 -19.82 -7.85
C ARG A 37 -11.31 -20.54 -7.68
N ARG A 38 -10.23 -19.78 -7.61
CA ARG A 38 -8.91 -20.26 -7.19
C ARG A 38 -8.89 -20.45 -5.68
N THR A 39 -9.52 -21.51 -5.22
CA THR A 39 -9.74 -21.78 -3.79
C THR A 39 -8.44 -21.77 -2.98
N GLU A 40 -7.34 -22.28 -3.53
CA GLU A 40 -6.05 -22.27 -2.83
C GLU A 40 -5.45 -20.86 -2.68
N VAL A 41 -5.59 -20.00 -3.69
CA VAL A 41 -5.17 -18.59 -3.60
C VAL A 41 -6.02 -17.87 -2.55
N ILE A 42 -7.33 -18.10 -2.56
CA ILE A 42 -8.26 -17.51 -1.59
C ILE A 42 -7.92 -17.97 -0.17
N ARG A 43 -7.64 -19.27 0.04
CA ARG A 43 -7.23 -19.80 1.35
C ARG A 43 -5.91 -19.20 1.83
N ALA A 44 -4.90 -19.14 0.97
CA ALA A 44 -3.60 -18.57 1.32
C ALA A 44 -3.71 -17.07 1.67
N GLU A 45 -4.55 -16.33 0.95
CA GLU A 45 -4.82 -14.92 1.24
C GLU A 45 -5.61 -14.74 2.54
N LYS A 46 -6.59 -15.59 2.82
CA LYS A 46 -7.36 -15.56 4.07
C LYS A 46 -6.48 -15.70 5.32
N ILE A 47 -5.33 -16.38 5.23
CA ILE A 47 -4.36 -16.47 6.33
C ILE A 47 -3.74 -15.09 6.64
N ARG A 48 -3.54 -14.26 5.60
CA ARG A 48 -2.93 -12.92 5.73
C ARG A 48 -3.95 -11.80 5.88
N ASP A 49 -5.21 -12.07 5.54
CA ASP A 49 -6.28 -11.09 5.58
C ASP A 49 -6.50 -10.59 7.01
N GLY A 50 -6.43 -9.28 7.20
CA GLY A 50 -6.49 -8.65 8.53
C GLY A 50 -5.20 -8.72 9.36
N LEU A 51 -4.12 -9.33 8.87
CA LEU A 51 -2.81 -9.31 9.53
C LEU A 51 -1.98 -8.10 9.09
N TYR A 52 -1.40 -7.42 10.07
CA TYR A 52 -0.47 -6.32 9.85
C TYR A 52 0.95 -6.78 10.18
N LEU A 53 1.79 -6.96 9.16
CA LEU A 53 3.16 -7.44 9.31
C LEU A 53 4.13 -6.26 9.31
N LEU A 54 4.93 -6.16 10.38
CA LEU A 54 6.04 -5.21 10.48
C LEU A 54 7.36 -5.95 10.25
N GLY A 55 8.08 -5.54 9.20
CA GLY A 55 9.45 -5.98 8.94
C GLY A 55 10.45 -4.99 9.52
N THR A 56 11.47 -5.49 10.23
CA THR A 56 12.59 -4.68 10.71
C THR A 56 13.91 -5.41 10.46
N ASN A 57 14.98 -4.65 10.28
CA ASN A 57 16.35 -5.15 10.25
C ASN A 57 16.98 -5.25 11.65
N ALA A 58 16.30 -4.72 12.67
CA ALA A 58 16.74 -4.85 14.06
C ALA A 58 16.61 -6.29 14.56
N THR A 59 17.59 -6.77 15.31
CA THR A 59 17.51 -8.08 15.94
C THR A 59 16.61 -8.03 17.19
N PRO A 60 16.07 -9.17 17.66
CA PRO A 60 15.26 -9.22 18.88
C PRO A 60 16.00 -8.73 20.13
N GLU A 61 17.32 -8.83 20.16
CA GLU A 61 18.17 -8.32 21.24
C GLU A 61 18.30 -6.80 21.20
N GLN A 62 18.22 -6.19 20.01
CA GLN A 62 18.27 -4.74 19.83
C GLN A 62 16.91 -4.11 20.14
N ILE A 63 15.84 -4.67 19.56
CA ILE A 63 14.48 -4.16 19.70
C ILE A 63 13.52 -5.35 19.82
N PRO A 64 12.81 -5.49 20.96
CA PRO A 64 11.78 -6.51 21.09
C PRO A 64 10.61 -6.22 20.14
N SER A 65 9.85 -7.24 19.78
CA SER A 65 8.72 -7.13 18.82
C SER A 65 7.71 -6.04 19.18
N THR A 66 7.40 -5.86 20.47
CA THR A 66 6.53 -4.79 20.98
C THR A 66 7.15 -3.40 20.77
N GLY A 67 8.48 -3.28 20.90
CA GLY A 67 9.22 -2.05 20.62
C GLY A 67 9.16 -1.68 19.14
N VAL A 68 9.26 -2.66 18.23
CA VAL A 68 9.13 -2.43 16.78
C VAL A 68 7.75 -1.83 16.45
N LEU A 69 6.68 -2.36 17.05
CA LEU A 69 5.33 -1.83 16.87
C LEU A 69 5.20 -0.39 17.39
N SER A 70 5.74 -0.11 18.59
CA SER A 70 5.71 1.24 19.16
C SER A 70 6.50 2.23 18.31
N HIS A 71 7.71 1.89 17.88
CA HIS A 71 8.50 2.73 16.98
C HIS A 71 7.80 2.99 15.65
N TYR A 72 7.17 1.96 15.07
CA TYR A 72 6.39 2.12 13.85
C TYR A 72 5.23 3.10 14.04
N LYS A 73 4.46 2.98 15.14
CA LYS A 73 3.36 3.90 15.44
C LYS A 73 3.85 5.33 15.67
N ASN A 74 5.00 5.51 16.31
CA ASN A 74 5.57 6.83 16.57
C ASN A 74 6.09 7.52 15.30
N LEU A 75 6.19 6.83 14.15
CA LEU A 75 6.44 7.51 12.87
C LEU A 75 5.34 8.52 12.54
N LEU A 76 4.12 8.32 13.03
CA LEU A 76 3.05 9.31 12.91
C LEU A 76 3.41 10.64 13.59
N GLU A 77 4.13 10.62 14.71
CA GLU A 77 4.59 11.86 15.38
C GLU A 77 5.64 12.57 14.52
N VAL A 78 6.48 11.81 13.81
CA VAL A 78 7.45 12.38 12.86
C VAL A 78 6.73 13.05 11.69
N GLU A 79 5.73 12.39 11.12
CA GLU A 79 4.89 12.95 10.05
C GLU A 79 4.14 14.20 10.51
N ASP A 80 3.57 14.18 11.71
CA ASP A 80 2.88 15.31 12.32
C ASP A 80 3.82 16.50 12.54
N ALA A 81 5.02 16.25 13.06
CA ALA A 81 6.05 17.28 13.18
C ALA A 81 6.45 17.89 11.83
N PHE A 82 6.52 17.09 10.75
CA PHE A 82 6.75 17.59 9.40
C PHE A 82 5.56 18.39 8.85
N CYS A 83 4.32 17.99 9.15
CA CYS A 83 3.13 18.79 8.83
C CYS A 83 3.20 20.14 9.55
N HIS A 84 3.45 20.15 10.86
CA HIS A 84 3.55 21.37 11.64
C HIS A 84 4.63 22.32 11.14
N LEU A 85 5.79 21.77 10.76
CA LEU A 85 6.88 22.53 10.17
C LEU A 85 6.46 23.22 8.84
N LYS A 86 5.68 22.53 8.00
CA LYS A 86 5.26 23.07 6.71
C LYS A 86 4.07 24.03 6.83
N ASP A 87 3.15 23.75 7.75
CA ASP A 87 1.87 24.47 7.84
C ASP A 87 1.90 25.60 8.87
N TYR A 88 2.30 25.33 10.12
CA TYR A 88 2.30 26.34 11.18
C TYR A 88 3.53 27.24 11.09
N LEU A 89 4.72 26.63 10.97
CA LEU A 89 5.98 27.38 10.86
C LEU A 89 6.19 27.96 9.45
N ARG A 90 5.35 27.55 8.48
CA ARG A 90 5.35 28.00 7.08
C ARG A 90 6.77 28.10 6.51
N VAL A 91 7.57 27.04 6.68
CA VAL A 91 8.92 26.99 6.09
C VAL A 91 8.82 27.34 4.61
N ARG A 92 9.32 28.53 4.25
CA ARG A 92 9.25 28.98 2.88
C ARG A 92 10.01 27.98 2.01
N PRO A 93 9.45 27.54 0.87
CA PRO A 93 10.20 26.75 -0.08
C PRO A 93 11.35 27.60 -0.63
N VAL A 94 12.54 27.42 -0.07
CA VAL A 94 13.79 28.05 -0.54
C VAL A 94 14.71 26.93 -0.99
N PHE A 95 15.04 26.92 -2.27
CA PHE A 95 15.89 25.90 -2.86
C PHE A 95 17.36 26.18 -2.52
N HIS A 96 17.84 25.53 -1.46
CA HIS A 96 19.24 25.58 -1.08
C HIS A 96 20.05 24.50 -1.81
N TRP A 97 21.16 24.92 -2.40
CA TRP A 97 22.09 24.03 -3.12
C TRP A 97 23.29 23.60 -2.26
N ARG A 98 23.45 24.23 -1.08
CA ARG A 98 24.52 23.93 -0.13
C ARG A 98 23.96 23.29 1.15
N PRO A 99 24.52 22.16 1.62
CA PRO A 99 23.99 21.43 2.78
C PRO A 99 23.91 22.25 4.08
N ASP A 100 24.85 23.17 4.31
CA ASP A 100 24.87 24.06 5.47
C ASP A 100 23.65 25.01 5.51
N ARG A 101 23.24 25.51 4.34
CA ARG A 101 22.09 26.42 4.21
C ARG A 101 20.76 25.70 4.45
N VAL A 102 20.65 24.45 3.96
CA VAL A 102 19.49 23.59 4.23
C VAL A 102 19.29 23.42 5.74
N ARG A 103 20.35 23.06 6.46
CA ARG A 103 20.30 22.82 7.91
C ARG A 103 19.92 24.07 8.69
N ASN A 104 20.47 25.22 8.34
CA ASN A 104 20.20 26.47 9.05
C ASN A 104 18.77 26.98 8.80
N HIS A 105 18.23 26.83 7.59
CA HIS A 105 16.86 27.23 7.27
C HIS A 105 15.83 26.46 8.11
N VAL A 106 16.01 25.14 8.22
CA VAL A 106 15.15 24.27 9.04
C VAL A 106 15.29 24.54 10.55
N ARG A 107 16.43 25.07 11.00
CA ARG A 107 16.65 25.41 12.43
C ARG A 107 16.05 26.75 12.85
N ILE A 108 15.88 27.69 11.92
CA ILE A 108 15.41 29.06 12.20
C ILE A 108 13.89 29.15 12.09
N CYS A 109 13.29 28.38 11.19
CA CYS A 109 11.84 28.25 11.08
C CYS A 109 11.32 27.25 12.10
#